data_AF-A0AA97B530-F1
#
_entry.id   AF-A0AA97B530-F1
#
_cell.length_a   1.000
_cell.length_b   1.000
_cell.length_c   1.000
_cell.angle_alpha   90.00
_cell.angle_beta   90.00
_cell.angle_gamma   90.00
#
_symmetry.space_group_name_H-M   'P 1'
#
loop_
_entity.id
_entity.type
_entity.pdbx_description
1 polymer ?
#
loop_
_entity_poly.entity_id
_entity_poly.type
_entity_poly.pdbx_seq_one_letter_code
_entity_poly.pdbx_strand_id
1 'polypeptide(L)'
;MPRPTMSIDFTCQKCEASFELDAQDLIEGTEKIVCPHCDAKAPANLTEDFVAALTEMRAQIAALDKRFAVSMTLESEDLEDMIEDDDEEDDDEDDSEDDDLDEDEDEDVDDEEDYDEDEDDDDRR
;
A
#
# COMPACT_ATOMS: atom_id res chain seq x y z
N MET A 1 20.40 5.67 22.51
CA MET A 1 19.03 5.33 22.94
C MET A 1 18.73 3.95 22.38
N PRO A 2 18.19 3.00 23.15
CA PRO A 2 17.77 1.72 22.59
C PRO A 2 16.71 1.98 21.51
N ARG A 3 16.88 1.38 20.33
CA ARG A 3 15.84 1.39 19.29
C ARG A 3 14.66 0.58 19.83
N PRO A 4 13.40 1.04 19.74
CA PRO A 4 12.25 0.21 20.05
C PRO A 4 12.26 -0.98 19.08
N THR A 5 12.45 -2.18 19.60
CA THR A 5 12.48 -3.43 18.83
C THR A 5 11.05 -3.98 18.77
N MET A 6 10.46 -4.01 17.58
CA MET A 6 9.24 -4.77 17.31
C MET A 6 9.64 -5.89 16.35
N SER A 7 9.51 -7.14 16.77
CA SER A 7 9.76 -8.30 15.92
C SER A 7 8.44 -8.92 15.46
N ILE A 8 8.45 -9.53 14.28
CA ILE A 8 7.30 -10.17 13.66
C ILE A 8 7.70 -11.59 13.30
N ASP A 9 6.97 -12.58 13.83
CA ASP A 9 7.12 -13.98 13.49
C ASP A 9 6.32 -14.31 12.23
N PHE A 10 6.99 -14.84 11.22
CA PHE A 10 6.38 -15.32 9.98
C PHE A 10 6.48 -16.84 9.90
N THR A 11 5.40 -17.48 9.48
CA THR A 11 5.40 -18.91 9.11
C THR A 11 5.26 -19.04 7.60
N CYS A 12 6.26 -19.66 6.96
CA CYS A 12 6.24 -19.85 5.52
C CYS A 12 5.28 -20.98 5.13
N GLN A 13 4.19 -20.64 4.44
CA GLN A 13 3.18 -21.62 3.99
C GLN A 13 3.72 -22.67 2.99
N LYS A 14 4.88 -22.43 2.37
CA LYS A 14 5.48 -23.38 1.40
C LYS A 14 6.30 -24.50 2.06
N CYS A 15 6.98 -24.20 3.16
CA CYS A 15 7.92 -25.13 3.79
C CYS A 15 7.73 -25.28 5.31
N GLU A 16 6.69 -24.63 5.85
CA GLU A 16 6.25 -24.68 7.25
C GLU A 16 7.31 -24.19 8.25
N ALA A 17 8.41 -23.61 7.77
CA ALA A 17 9.43 -23.04 8.61
C ALA A 17 9.02 -21.64 9.10
N SER A 18 9.26 -21.39 10.39
CA SER A 18 9.05 -20.09 11.02
C SER A 18 10.35 -19.30 11.06
N PHE A 19 10.26 -17.98 10.85
CA PHE A 19 11.38 -17.05 10.91
C PHE A 19 10.92 -15.70 11.44
N GLU A 20 11.80 -15.02 12.17
CA GLU A 20 11.53 -13.72 12.79
C GLU A 20 12.20 -12.61 11.96
N LEU A 21 11.49 -11.51 11.71
CA LEU A 21 12.05 -10.29 11.11
C LEU A 21 11.84 -9.09 12.03
N ASP A 22 12.76 -8.12 11.98
CA ASP A 22 12.59 -6.85 12.70
C ASP A 22 11.71 -5.90 11.89
N ALA A 23 10.63 -5.40 12.50
CA ALA A 23 9.69 -4.50 11.86
C ALA A 23 10.35 -3.18 11.44
N GLN A 24 11.37 -2.72 12.17
CA GLN A 24 12.12 -1.52 11.79
C GLN A 24 12.93 -1.74 10.51
N ASP A 25 13.54 -2.92 10.36
CA ASP A 25 14.32 -3.25 9.17
C ASP A 25 13.42 -3.45 7.94
N LEU A 26 12.19 -3.97 8.15
CA LEU A 26 11.15 -4.00 7.13
C LEU A 26 10.72 -2.60 6.69
N ILE A 27 10.50 -1.68 7.64
CA ILE A 27 10.11 -0.28 7.34
C ILE A 27 11.24 0.49 6.65
N GLU A 28 12.49 0.28 7.07
CA GLU A 28 13.68 0.91 6.48
C GLU A 28 14.07 0.29 5.13
N GLY A 29 13.48 -0.85 4.76
CA GLY A 29 13.79 -1.61 3.55
C GLY A 29 15.17 -2.28 3.57
N THR A 30 15.79 -2.39 4.74
CA THR A 30 17.06 -3.09 4.95
C THR A 30 16.86 -4.62 4.97
N GLU A 31 15.64 -5.06 5.26
CA GLU A 31 15.21 -6.47 5.22
C GLU A 31 13.99 -6.66 4.29
N LYS A 32 13.82 -7.88 3.77
CA LYS A 32 12.72 -8.24 2.85
C LYS A 32 11.98 -9.46 3.37
N ILE A 33 10.69 -9.56 3.06
CA ILE A 33 9.87 -10.74 3.39
C ILE A 33 10.21 -11.88 2.41
N VAL A 34 11.30 -12.60 2.73
CA VAL A 34 11.78 -13.77 1.98
C VAL A 34 12.05 -14.89 2.97
N CYS A 35 11.46 -16.07 2.73
CA CYS A 35 11.69 -17.23 3.57
C CYS A 35 13.16 -17.69 3.46
N PRO A 36 13.92 -17.76 4.57
CA PRO A 36 15.34 -18.14 4.55
C PRO A 36 15.58 -19.64 4.27
N HIS A 37 14.52 -20.45 4.26
CA HIS A 37 14.60 -21.90 4.07
C HIS A 37 14.32 -22.35 2.63
N CYS A 38 13.46 -21.62 1.91
CA CYS A 38 13.01 -22.05 0.57
C CYS A 38 12.94 -20.91 -0.47
N ASP A 39 13.43 -19.72 -0.11
CA ASP A 39 13.48 -18.52 -0.95
C ASP A 39 12.12 -18.05 -1.49
N ALA A 40 11.01 -18.51 -0.89
CA ALA A 40 9.69 -17.99 -1.19
C ALA A 40 9.63 -16.49 -0.82
N LYS A 41 9.12 -15.66 -1.75
CA LYS A 41 9.06 -14.21 -1.59
C LYS A 41 7.60 -13.77 -1.54
N ALA A 42 7.31 -12.81 -0.67
CA ALA A 42 6.03 -12.13 -0.72
C ALA A 42 5.90 -11.31 -2.04
N PRO A 43 4.69 -11.20 -2.61
CA PRO A 43 4.40 -10.26 -3.69
C PRO A 43 4.80 -8.82 -3.32
N ALA A 44 5.27 -8.06 -4.31
CA ALA A 44 5.80 -6.72 -4.07
C ALA A 44 4.72 -5.76 -3.53
N ASN A 45 3.55 -5.74 -4.16
CA ASN A 45 2.39 -4.95 -3.73
C ASN A 45 2.01 -5.25 -2.27
N LEU A 46 1.87 -6.53 -1.91
CA LEU A 46 1.54 -6.92 -0.53
C LEU A 46 2.62 -6.51 0.47
N THR A 47 3.89 -6.56 0.07
CA THR A 47 4.99 -6.14 0.94
C THR A 47 4.95 -4.63 1.17
N GLU A 48 4.68 -3.85 0.12
CA GLU A 48 4.58 -2.39 0.18
C GLU A 48 3.40 -1.95 1.04
N ASP A 49 2.22 -2.54 0.83
CA ASP A 49 1.01 -2.26 1.60
C ASP A 49 1.19 -2.61 3.08
N PHE A 50 1.79 -3.76 3.37
CA PHE A 50 2.07 -4.19 4.74
C PHE A 50 3.05 -3.26 5.46
N VAL A 51 4.12 -2.83 4.78
CA VAL A 51 5.09 -1.87 5.34
C VAL A 51 4.46 -0.50 5.59
N ALA A 52 3.57 -0.04 4.69
CA ALA A 52 2.83 1.19 4.88
C ALA A 52 1.93 1.11 6.13
N ALA A 53 1.17 0.02 6.28
CA ALA A 53 0.32 -0.22 7.44
C ALA A 53 1.12 -0.30 8.75
N LEU A 54 2.25 -1.02 8.76
CA LEU A 54 3.15 -1.08 9.93
C LEU A 54 3.70 0.29 10.32
N THR A 55 4.04 1.12 9.32
CA THR A 55 4.55 2.48 9.56
C THR A 55 3.51 3.35 10.25
N GLU A 56 2.26 3.31 9.76
CA GLU A 56 1.15 4.04 10.35
C GLU A 56 0.83 3.52 11.76
N MET A 57 0.76 2.21 11.93
CA MET A 57 0.51 1.57 13.22
C MET A 57 1.52 2.01 14.28
N ARG A 58 2.81 2.03 13.92
CA ARG A 58 3.88 2.49 14.81
C ARG A 58 3.69 3.96 15.20
N ALA A 59 3.31 4.82 14.25
CA ALA A 59 3.08 6.23 14.51
C ALA A 59 1.94 6.41 15.53
N GLN A 60 0.86 5.64 15.39
CA GLN A 60 -0.26 5.66 16.32
C GLN A 60 0.10 5.14 17.72
N ILE A 61 0.86 4.04 17.81
CA ILE A 61 1.38 3.54 19.11
C ILE A 61 2.24 4.61 19.79
N ALA A 62 3.15 5.26 19.06
CA ALA A 62 4.00 6.30 19.61
C ALA A 62 3.19 7.52 20.11
N ALA A 63 2.07 7.84 19.45
CA ALA A 63 1.16 8.90 19.91
C ALA A 63 0.44 8.51 21.22
N LEU A 64 0.15 7.22 21.42
CA LEU A 64 -0.53 6.69 22.60
C LEU A 64 0.38 6.53 23.83
N ASP A 65 1.69 6.35 23.64
CA ASP A 65 2.68 6.06 24.71
C ASP A 65 2.65 7.04 25.90
N LYS A 66 2.20 8.28 25.66
CA LYS A 66 2.04 9.29 26.73
C LYS A 66 0.90 8.99 27.71
N ARG A 67 -0.01 8.08 27.37
CA ARG A 67 -1.25 7.81 28.11
C ARG A 67 -1.49 6.32 28.35
N PHE A 68 -1.03 5.46 27.45
CA PHE A 68 -1.33 4.04 27.46
C PHE A 68 -0.06 3.25 27.14
N ALA A 69 0.11 2.10 27.81
CA ALA A 69 1.05 1.07 27.38
C ALA A 69 0.28 0.09 26.49
N VAL A 70 0.75 -0.09 25.26
CA VAL A 70 0.12 -0.97 24.26
C VAL A 70 0.86 -2.32 24.24
N SER A 71 0.11 -3.42 24.30
CA SER A 71 0.57 -4.78 24.08
C SER A 71 -0.38 -5.43 23.08
N MET A 72 0.14 -6.05 22.03
CA MET A 72 -0.66 -6.65 20.97
C MET A 72 -0.08 -8.02 20.61
N THR A 73 -0.96 -8.98 20.38
CA THR A 73 -0.67 -10.29 19.79
C THR A 73 -1.62 -10.43 18.60
N LEU A 74 -1.10 -10.75 17.43
CA LEU A 74 -1.89 -10.89 16.21
C LEU A 74 -1.51 -12.21 15.54
N GLU A 75 -2.47 -13.11 15.45
CA GLU A 75 -2.32 -14.42 14.82
C GLU A 75 -3.15 -14.41 13.53
N SER A 76 -2.55 -14.75 12.41
CA SER A 76 -3.21 -14.63 11.10
C SER A 76 -4.44 -15.53 10.96
N GLU A 77 -4.46 -16.66 11.68
CA GLU A 77 -5.58 -17.60 11.71
C GLU A 77 -6.85 -17.00 12.34
N ASP A 78 -6.72 -16.02 13.24
CA ASP A 78 -7.87 -15.33 13.85
C ASP A 78 -8.37 -14.14 13.02
N LEU A 79 -7.63 -13.72 11.98
CA LEU A 79 -7.99 -12.57 11.14
C LEU A 79 -8.90 -12.94 9.96
N GLU A 80 -8.79 -14.17 9.45
CA GLU A 80 -9.55 -14.66 8.29
C GLU A 80 -11.07 -14.59 8.54
N ASP A 81 -11.52 -14.97 9.74
CA ASP A 81 -12.93 -14.95 10.15
C ASP A 81 -13.52 -13.52 10.29
N MET A 82 -12.70 -12.47 10.28
CA MET A 82 -13.15 -11.07 10.43
C MET A 82 -13.18 -10.28 9.11
N ILE A 83 -12.68 -10.85 8.01
CA ILE A 83 -12.64 -10.21 6.69
C ILE A 83 -13.77 -10.74 5.77
N GLU A 84 -14.50 -11.78 6.18
CA GLU A 84 -15.70 -12.26 5.47
C GLU A 84 -16.93 -11.36 5.79
N ASP A 85 -17.64 -10.94 4.72
CA ASP A 85 -18.93 -10.20 4.64
C ASP A 85 -18.96 -8.66 4.70
N ASP A 86 -18.36 -7.95 3.73
CA ASP A 86 -18.90 -6.64 3.28
C ASP A 86 -19.04 -6.54 1.73
N ASP A 87 -18.96 -7.67 1.03
CA ASP A 87 -19.08 -7.77 -0.44
C ASP A 87 -20.30 -8.62 -0.87
N GLU A 88 -21.39 -8.64 -0.09
CA GLU A 88 -22.66 -9.27 -0.52
C GLU A 88 -23.83 -8.26 -0.51
N GLU A 89 -24.33 -7.99 -1.73
CA GLU A 89 -25.67 -7.45 -2.10
C GLU A 89 -25.84 -5.91 -2.23
N ASP A 90 -25.23 -5.31 -3.25
CA ASP A 90 -25.90 -4.23 -4.01
C ASP A 90 -26.74 -4.93 -5.11
N ASP A 91 -27.90 -5.45 -4.72
CA ASP A 91 -28.85 -6.11 -5.62
C ASP A 91 -29.52 -5.03 -6.48
N ASP A 92 -29.19 -5.08 -7.77
CA ASP A 92 -29.70 -4.29 -8.87
C ASP A 92 -31.24 -4.25 -8.92
N GLU A 93 -31.86 -3.19 -8.40
CA GLU A 93 -33.22 -2.78 -8.82
C GLU A 93 -33.36 -1.24 -8.86
N ASP A 94 -32.82 -0.59 -9.90
CA ASP A 94 -33.43 0.63 -10.43
C ASP A 94 -33.67 0.48 -11.94
N ASP A 95 -34.87 -0.02 -12.23
CA ASP A 95 -35.54 0.01 -13.51
C ASP A 95 -35.90 1.47 -13.85
N SER A 96 -35.11 2.13 -14.70
CA SER A 96 -35.61 3.28 -15.44
C SER A 96 -35.02 3.36 -16.86
N GLU A 97 -35.87 2.88 -17.76
CA GLU A 97 -35.93 3.00 -19.21
C GLU A 97 -35.33 4.31 -19.79
N ASP A 98 -34.46 4.14 -20.80
CA ASP A 98 -34.43 4.86 -22.09
C ASP A 98 -34.61 6.40 -22.04
N ASP A 99 -33.49 7.13 -22.18
CA ASP A 99 -33.52 8.47 -22.79
C ASP A 99 -32.27 8.63 -23.68
N ASP A 100 -32.44 8.26 -24.96
CA ASP A 100 -31.58 8.66 -26.07
C ASP A 100 -31.47 10.20 -26.11
N LEU A 101 -30.39 10.75 -25.55
CA LEU A 101 -29.95 12.13 -25.83
C LEU A 101 -28.52 12.13 -26.35
N ASP A 102 -28.43 11.87 -27.66
CA ASP A 102 -27.32 12.29 -28.52
C ASP A 102 -27.33 13.82 -28.56
N GLU A 103 -26.55 14.46 -27.69
CA GLU A 103 -26.28 15.89 -27.71
C GLU A 103 -24.82 16.09 -28.13
N ASP A 104 -24.67 16.56 -29.38
CA ASP A 104 -23.44 16.86 -30.10
C ASP A 104 -22.44 17.67 -29.24
N GLU A 105 -21.26 17.10 -28.97
CA GLU A 105 -20.12 17.85 -28.43
C GLU A 105 -19.16 18.21 -29.60
N ASP A 106 -19.44 19.36 -30.21
CA ASP A 106 -18.52 20.09 -31.09
C ASP A 106 -17.28 20.52 -30.28
N GLU A 107 -16.21 19.72 -30.31
CA GLU A 107 -14.90 20.11 -29.78
C GLU A 107 -14.07 20.78 -30.89
N ASP A 108 -14.31 22.08 -31.11
CA ASP A 108 -13.41 22.97 -31.84
C ASP A 108 -12.11 23.15 -31.02
N VAL A 109 -11.13 22.28 -31.24
CA VAL A 109 -9.75 22.49 -30.73
C VAL A 109 -8.96 23.27 -31.79
N ASP A 110 -9.14 24.59 -31.77
CA ASP A 110 -8.21 25.56 -32.33
C ASP A 110 -7.21 25.94 -31.22
N ASP A 111 -6.03 25.33 -31.21
CA ASP A 111 -4.89 25.82 -30.42
C ASP A 111 -3.64 25.81 -31.30
N GLU A 112 -3.61 26.79 -32.21
CA GLU A 112 -2.42 27.26 -32.91
C GLU A 112 -1.64 28.21 -31.98
N GLU A 113 -0.72 27.73 -31.16
CA GLU A 113 0.30 28.60 -30.54
C GLU A 113 1.71 27.99 -30.72
N ASP A 114 2.31 28.49 -31.80
CA ASP A 114 3.69 28.41 -32.23
C ASP A 114 4.62 29.05 -31.18
N TYR A 115 5.38 28.23 -30.44
CA TYR A 115 6.49 28.72 -29.61
C TYR A 115 7.82 28.42 -30.30
N ASP A 116 8.13 29.25 -31.29
CA ASP A 116 9.49 29.57 -31.70
C ASP A 116 10.03 30.61 -30.69
N GLU A 117 10.86 30.18 -29.74
CA GLU A 117 11.69 31.13 -28.99
C GLU A 117 13.15 30.63 -28.98
N ASP A 118 13.92 31.28 -29.85
CA ASP A 118 15.37 31.22 -29.99
C ASP A 118 16.10 31.35 -28.63
N GLU A 119 16.86 30.33 -28.23
CA GLU A 119 17.99 30.50 -27.32
C GLU A 119 19.30 30.58 -28.11
N ASP A 120 19.57 31.79 -28.60
CA ASP A 120 20.92 32.31 -28.84
C ASP A 120 21.67 32.35 -27.48
N ASP A 121 22.47 31.33 -27.16
CA ASP A 121 23.52 31.46 -26.13
C ASP A 121 24.90 31.59 -26.78
N ASP A 122 25.29 32.86 -26.90
CA ASP A 122 26.61 33.40 -27.18
C ASP A 122 27.62 32.99 -26.10
N ASP A 123 28.12 31.75 -26.11
CA ASP A 123 29.30 31.41 -25.30
C ASP A 123 30.59 31.75 -26.07
N ARG A 124 31.01 32.99 -25.85
CA ARG A 124 32.32 33.54 -26.19
C ARG A 124 33.47 32.56 -25.97
N ARG A 125 34.22 32.27 -27.03
CA ARG A 125 35.60 31.80 -26.90
C ARG A 125 36.56 32.35 -27.95
#